data_AF-A0A1G8SSN5-F1
#
_entry.id   AF-A0A1G8SSN5-F1
#
_cell.length_a   1.000
_cell.length_b   1.000
_cell.length_c   1.000
_cell.angle_alpha   90.00
_cell.angle_beta   90.00
_cell.angle_gamma   90.00
#
_symmetry.space_group_name_H-M   'P 1'
#
loop_
_entity.id
_entity.type
_entity.pdbx_description
1 polymer ?
#
loop_
_entity_poly.entity_id
_entity_poly.type
_entity_poly.pdbx_seq_one_letter_code
_entity_poly.pdbx_strand_id
1 'polypeptide(L)' 'MAPLTERLRCFICGLDTQDAIDYVVVELTNEYSVARQFFGAHAACLNSVTADGFTVEIQLM' A
#
# COMPACT_ATOMS: atom_id res chain seq x y z
N MET A 1 13.74 -8.94 -22.00
CA MET A 1 13.22 -9.13 -20.62
C MET A 1 13.37 -7.80 -19.92
N ALA A 2 12.27 -7.09 -19.66
CA ALA A 2 12.32 -5.85 -18.90
C ALA A 2 12.85 -6.16 -17.48
N PRO A 3 13.67 -5.29 -16.87
CA PRO A 3 14.15 -5.51 -15.52
C PRO A 3 12.95 -5.59 -14.56
N LEU A 4 13.07 -6.42 -13.53
CA LEU A 4 12.09 -6.66 -12.46
C LEU A 4 11.93 -5.42 -11.54
N THR A 5 11.93 -4.22 -12.12
CA THR A 5 11.89 -2.93 -11.46
C THR A 5 10.87 -2.04 -12.17
N GLU A 6 9.70 -2.57 -12.49
CA GLU A 6 8.52 -1.70 -12.54
C GLU A 6 8.24 -1.33 -11.10
N ARG A 7 8.74 -0.16 -10.68
CA ARG A 7 8.55 0.41 -9.34
C ARG A 7 7.09 0.20 -8.92
N LEU A 8 6.91 -0.42 -7.76
CA LEU A 8 5.60 -0.74 -7.21
C LEU A 8 4.85 0.57 -6.99
N ARG A 9 4.02 0.90 -7.97
CA ARG A 9 3.03 1.96 -7.89
C ARG A 9 2.04 1.63 -6.78
N CYS A 10 1.61 2.63 -6.03
CA CYS A 10 0.49 2.58 -5.11
C CYS A 10 -0.59 1.72 -5.73
N PHE A 11 -0.98 0.64 -5.06
CA PHE A 11 -1.94 -0.29 -5.65
C PHE A 11 -3.32 0.36 -5.87
N ILE A 12 -3.59 1.50 -5.21
CA ILE A 12 -4.84 2.26 -5.32
C ILE A 12 -4.73 3.36 -6.39
N CYS A 13 -3.72 4.24 -6.31
CA CYS A 13 -3.64 5.41 -7.20
C CYS A 13 -2.69 5.24 -8.40
N GLY A 14 -1.93 4.15 -8.48
CA GLY A 14 -1.03 3.88 -9.59
C GLY A 14 0.23 4.76 -9.64
N LEU A 15 0.60 5.41 -8.53
CA LEU A 15 1.79 6.27 -8.41
C LEU A 15 2.80 5.70 -7.41
N ASP A 16 4.10 5.82 -7.67
CA ASP A 16 5.14 5.39 -6.71
C ASP A 16 4.99 6.09 -5.36
N THR A 17 5.24 5.36 -4.26
CA THR A 17 4.98 5.81 -2.89
C THR A 17 6.21 5.76 -1.98
N GLN A 18 7.37 5.32 -2.48
CA GLN A 18 8.52 5.00 -1.62
C GLN A 18 9.09 6.20 -0.84
N ASP A 19 8.99 7.41 -1.38
CA ASP A 19 9.48 8.63 -0.75
C ASP A 19 8.35 9.47 -0.12
N ALA A 20 7.13 8.92 -0.06
CA ALA A 20 5.97 9.64 0.46
C ALA A 20 5.97 9.64 2.00
N ILE A 21 5.65 10.78 2.58
CA ILE A 21 5.58 10.95 4.04
C ILE A 21 4.44 10.12 4.67
N ASP A 22 3.42 9.81 3.88
CA ASP A 22 2.26 9.00 4.26
C ASP A 22 2.34 7.57 3.70
N TYR A 23 3.57 7.10 3.42
CA TYR A 23 3.80 5.74 2.95
C TYR A 23 3.41 4.70 4.00
N VAL A 24 2.59 3.73 3.59
CA VAL A 24 2.25 2.54 4.37
C VAL A 24 2.40 1.27 3.53
N VAL A 25 2.51 0.14 4.21
CA VAL A 25 2.56 -1.19 3.59
C VAL A 25 1.29 -1.94 3.92
N VAL A 26 0.62 -2.44 2.88
CA VAL A 26 -0.54 -3.34 2.99
C VAL A 26 -0.09 -4.76 2.74
N GLU A 27 -0.43 -5.66 3.65
CA GLU A 27 -0.22 -7.10 3.49
C GLU A 27 -1.50 -7.78 3.01
N LEU A 28 -1.38 -8.59 1.97
CA LEU A 28 -2.41 -9.50 1.49
C LEU A 28 -2.02 -10.94 1.81
N THR A 29 -2.89 -11.63 2.53
CA THR A 29 -2.79 -13.06 2.84
C THR A 29 -4.04 -13.79 2.34
N ASN A 30 -3.94 -15.11 2.19
CA ASN A 30 -5.09 -15.96 1.88
C ASN A 30 -5.02 -17.21 2.77
N GLU A 31 -6.18 -17.74 3.20
CA GLU A 31 -6.25 -18.87 4.14
C GLU A 31 -5.78 -20.22 3.57
N TYR A 32 -5.79 -20.34 2.24
CA TYR A 32 -5.38 -21.53 1.48
C TYR A 32 -3.91 -21.49 1.02
N SER A 33 -3.13 -20.48 1.44
CA SER A 33 -1.76 -20.27 0.99
C SER A 33 -0.90 -19.68 2.11
N VAL A 34 0.37 -20.08 2.15
CA VAL A 34 1.38 -19.45 3.03
C VAL A 34 2.03 -18.21 2.41
N ALA A 35 1.68 -17.89 1.16
CA ALA A 35 2.22 -16.73 0.47
C ALA A 35 1.72 -15.43 1.11
N ARG A 36 2.63 -14.47 1.27
CA ARG A 36 2.36 -13.12 1.76
C ARG A 36 2.77 -12.14 0.67
N GLN A 37 1.84 -11.29 0.23
CA GLN A 37 2.11 -10.23 -0.73
C GLN A 37 2.06 -8.89 -0.02
N PHE A 38 3.02 -8.02 -0.32
CA PHE A 38 3.09 -6.68 0.25
C PHE A 38 2.91 -5.64 -0.87
N PHE A 39 2.15 -4.59 -0.59
CA PHE A 39 1.91 -3.47 -1.49
C PHE A 39 2.22 -2.15 -0.79
N GLY A 40 2.89 -1.25 -1.49
CA GLY A 40 3.01 0.14 -1.07
C GLY A 40 1.72 0.90 -1.31
N ALA A 41 1.35 1.79 -0.39
CA ALA A 41 0.22 2.70 -0.56
C ALA A 41 0.45 4.04 0.14
N HIS A 42 -0.26 5.07 -0.34
CA HIS A 42 -0.44 6.32 0.40
C HIS A 42 -1.59 6.14 1.38
N ALA A 43 -1.40 6.55 2.64
CA ALA A 43 -2.47 6.52 3.64
C ALA A 43 -3.70 7.33 3.19
N ALA A 44 -3.50 8.46 2.50
CA ALA A 44 -4.60 9.24 1.95
C ALA A 44 -5.45 8.45 0.94
N CYS A 45 -4.81 7.65 0.07
CA CYS A 45 -5.52 6.81 -0.89
C CYS A 45 -6.28 5.68 -0.20
N LEU A 46 -5.72 5.08 0.86
CA LEU A 46 -6.44 4.08 1.65
C LEU A 46 -7.68 4.69 2.33
N ASN A 47 -7.52 5.84 2.98
CA ASN A 47 -8.61 6.54 3.65
C ASN A 47 -9.76 6.92 2.70
N SER A 48 -9.50 7.11 1.40
CA SER A 48 -10.55 7.39 0.40
C SER A 48 -11.41 6.19 0.01
N VAL A 49 -10.94 4.96 0.30
CA VAL A 49 -11.63 3.71 -0.08
C VAL A 49 -12.02 2.85 1.11
N THR A 50 -11.52 3.14 2.31
CA THR A 50 -11.92 2.47 3.54
C THR A 50 -13.35 2.82 3.94
N ALA A 51 -14.06 1.86 4.51
CA ALA A 51 -15.42 2.07 5.03
C ALA A 51 -15.42 3.00 6.26
N ASP A 52 -16.59 3.56 6.56
CA ASP A 52 -16.79 4.39 7.74
C ASP A 52 -16.34 3.66 9.02
N GLY A 53 -15.64 4.40 9.89
CA GLY A 53 -15.07 3.87 11.14
C GLY A 53 -13.66 3.28 10.99
N PHE A 54 -13.14 3.15 9.76
CA PHE A 54 -11.74 2.82 9.52
C PHE A 54 -10.95 4.08 9.16
N THR A 55 -9.78 4.25 9.77
CA THR A 55 -8.87 5.36 9.45
C THR A 55 -7.42 4.90 9.62
N VAL A 56 -6.60 5.22 8.64
CA VAL A 56 -5.15 5.07 8.68
C VAL A 56 -4.55 6.40 9.08
N GLU A 57 -3.94 6.45 10.26
CA GLU A 57 -3.23 7.63 10.77
C GLU A 57 -1.71 7.38 10.76
N ILE A 58 -0.95 8.31 10.18
CA ILE A 58 0.51 8.32 10.24
C ILE A 58 0.91 9.25 11.39
N GLN A 59 1.53 8.69 12.43
CA GLN A 59 2.11 9.46 13.53
C GLN A 59 3.60 9.67 13.26
N LEU A 60 3.97 10.86 12.79
CA LEU A 60 5.38 11.24 12.61
C LEU A 60 5.93 11.76 13.94
N MET A 61 7.05 11.21 14.38
CA MET A 61 7.79 11.68 15.57
C MET A 61 8.58 12.96 15.27
#